data_AF-A0A813F9Q2-F1
#
_entry.id   AF-A0A813F9Q2-F1
#
_cell.length_a   1.000
_cell.length_b   1.000
_cell.length_c   1.000
_cell.angle_alpha   90.00
_cell.angle_beta   90.00
_cell.angle_gamma   90.00
#
_symmetry.space_group_name_H-M   'P 1'
#
loop_
_entity.id
_entity.type
_entity.pdbx_description
1 polymer ?
#
loop_
_entity_poly.entity_id
_entity_poly.type
_entity_poly.pdbx_seq_one_letter_code
_entity_poly.pdbx_strand_id
1 'polypeptide(L)'
;MAASTREADPPGVTAASADGGVKSLRDKMQEKTARLRNCLKQDQDRKKNEEDATTERWTGLRITDRCVRQEKWDASVRGKERVLLSRLSLLSQQGTDQVVVGVLCSPPAMPKMNHRSELCAEWTLTDLDKERPCEATVVLVGRAVEHWASQDGPGRPHAKVGSIIAVLNPKATGKSSAMLASMETQVIKLGMCPSLGFCSVLIHTGRCGAACHSEGSGYCERHSNQSHWARQAELSDPRSAARKRKPGCEASTSTPATSPWLGRLPSATSASSSSQPVK
;
A
#
# COMPACT_ATOMS: atom_id res chain seq x y z
N MET A 1 48.14 -40.50 84.32
CA MET A 1 46.83 -41.17 84.23
C MET A 1 45.86 -40.17 83.63
N ALA A 2 45.60 -40.27 82.32
CA ALA A 2 44.73 -39.35 81.59
C ALA A 2 43.38 -40.04 81.35
N ALA A 3 42.31 -39.44 81.83
CA ALA A 3 40.95 -39.96 81.72
C ALA A 3 40.41 -39.72 80.29
N SER A 4 40.15 -40.81 79.58
CA SER A 4 39.54 -40.83 78.26
C SER A 4 38.02 -40.74 78.41
N THR A 5 37.46 -39.55 78.17
CA THR A 5 36.02 -39.33 78.03
C THR A 5 35.59 -39.74 76.62
N ARG A 6 34.85 -40.85 76.53
CA ARG A 6 34.19 -41.31 75.32
C ARG A 6 32.96 -40.42 75.07
N GLU A 7 33.02 -39.58 74.03
CA GLU A 7 31.84 -38.93 73.45
C GLU A 7 30.94 -40.01 72.84
N ALA A 8 29.67 -40.01 73.24
CA ALA A 8 28.64 -40.88 72.72
C ALA A 8 28.03 -40.23 71.46
N ASP A 9 28.06 -40.96 70.35
CA ASP A 9 27.43 -40.56 69.10
C ASP A 9 25.91 -40.33 69.29
N PRO A 10 25.35 -39.24 68.75
CA PRO A 10 23.91 -39.00 68.78
C PRO A 10 23.15 -40.01 67.92
N PRO A 11 21.93 -40.41 68.32
CA PRO A 11 21.11 -41.34 67.56
C PRO A 11 20.77 -40.76 66.18
N GLY A 12 21.14 -41.50 65.14
CA GLY A 12 20.87 -41.18 63.74
C GLY A 12 19.36 -41.05 63.48
N VAL A 13 18.91 -39.82 63.33
CA VAL A 13 17.56 -39.50 62.88
C VAL A 13 17.47 -39.87 61.39
N THR A 14 16.86 -41.00 61.09
CA THR A 14 16.55 -41.41 59.71
C THR A 14 15.56 -40.41 59.12
N ALA A 15 16.06 -39.49 58.30
CA ALA A 15 15.26 -38.56 57.51
C ALA A 15 14.43 -39.35 56.49
N ALA A 16 13.21 -39.73 56.87
CA ALA A 16 12.23 -40.31 55.96
C ALA A 16 12.03 -39.35 54.78
N SER A 17 12.35 -39.83 53.59
CA SER A 17 12.43 -39.05 52.36
C SER A 17 11.09 -38.42 51.97
N ALA A 18 10.90 -37.14 52.31
CA ALA A 18 9.82 -36.28 51.81
C ALA A 18 10.02 -35.82 50.34
N ASP A 19 10.90 -36.49 49.59
CA ASP A 19 11.37 -36.08 48.25
C ASP A 19 10.41 -36.47 47.11
N GLY A 20 9.36 -37.26 47.39
CA GLY A 20 8.38 -37.70 46.39
C GLY A 20 7.36 -36.62 45.97
N GLY A 21 6.94 -35.75 46.89
CA GLY A 21 5.89 -34.76 46.64
C GLY A 21 6.36 -33.59 45.75
N VAL A 22 7.62 -33.20 45.88
CA VAL A 22 8.20 -32.07 45.13
C VAL A 22 8.39 -32.40 43.66
N LYS A 23 8.74 -33.66 43.34
CA LYS A 23 8.90 -34.15 41.95
C LYS A 23 7.56 -34.12 41.21
N SER A 24 6.48 -34.59 41.85
CA SER A 24 5.13 -34.60 41.25
C SER A 24 4.61 -33.21 40.91
N LEU A 25 4.86 -32.19 41.74
CA LEU A 25 4.46 -30.81 41.46
C LEU A 25 5.27 -30.20 40.31
N ARG A 26 6.57 -30.49 40.25
CA ARG A 26 7.44 -30.03 39.17
C ARG A 26 7.01 -30.61 37.82
N ASP A 27 6.70 -31.90 37.76
CA ASP A 27 6.27 -32.57 36.53
C ASP A 27 4.93 -32.00 36.03
N LYS A 28 3.97 -31.78 36.94
CA LYS A 28 2.68 -31.13 36.61
C LYS A 28 2.86 -29.70 36.09
N MET A 29 3.80 -28.95 36.66
CA MET A 29 4.10 -27.58 36.20
C MET A 29 4.78 -27.57 34.83
N GLN A 30 5.71 -28.50 34.60
CA GLN A 30 6.37 -28.69 33.30
C GLN A 30 5.37 -29.11 32.23
N GLU A 31 4.46 -30.03 32.52
CA GLU A 31 3.42 -30.47 31.60
C GLU A 31 2.48 -29.31 31.24
N LYS A 32 2.02 -28.52 32.23
CA LYS A 32 1.21 -27.32 31.96
C LYS A 32 1.95 -26.32 31.09
N THR A 33 3.23 -26.11 31.34
CA THR A 33 4.06 -25.19 30.55
C THR A 33 4.28 -25.71 29.12
N ALA A 34 4.48 -27.01 28.95
CA ALA A 34 4.60 -27.65 27.64
C ALA A 34 3.29 -27.54 26.84
N ARG A 35 2.13 -27.77 27.48
CA ARG A 35 0.81 -27.58 26.87
C ARG A 35 0.59 -26.13 26.43
N LEU A 36 0.89 -25.15 27.30
CA LEU A 36 0.79 -23.73 26.96
C LEU A 36 1.69 -23.34 25.78
N ARG A 37 2.94 -23.83 25.75
CA ARG A 37 3.85 -23.59 24.61
C ARG A 37 3.33 -24.19 23.31
N ASN A 38 2.78 -25.41 23.36
CA ASN A 38 2.21 -26.06 22.17
C ASN A 38 0.96 -25.33 21.66
N CYS A 39 0.07 -24.88 22.54
CA CYS A 39 -1.08 -24.07 22.15
C CYS A 39 -0.65 -22.75 21.50
N LEU A 40 0.31 -22.03 22.11
CA LEU A 40 0.84 -20.78 21.54
C LEU A 40 1.48 -21.00 20.16
N LYS A 41 2.22 -22.10 19.99
CA LYS A 41 2.83 -22.45 18.70
C LYS A 41 1.77 -22.74 17.65
N GLN A 42 0.74 -23.53 17.97
CA GLN A 42 -0.35 -23.84 17.04
C GLN A 42 -1.13 -22.59 16.62
N ASP A 43 -1.40 -21.69 17.57
CA ASP A 43 -2.08 -20.42 17.26
C ASP A 43 -1.22 -19.52 16.37
N GLN A 44 0.11 -19.48 16.60
CA GLN A 44 1.05 -18.74 15.76
C GLN A 44 1.13 -19.33 14.34
N ASP A 45 1.21 -20.66 14.21
CA ASP A 45 1.25 -21.35 12.92
C ASP A 45 -0.06 -21.15 12.14
N ARG A 46 -1.22 -21.20 12.82
CA ARG A 46 -2.53 -20.92 12.22
C ARG A 46 -2.58 -19.49 11.67
N LYS A 47 -2.21 -18.50 12.49
CA LYS A 47 -2.19 -17.09 12.08
C LYS A 47 -1.25 -16.85 10.89
N LYS A 48 -0.07 -17.48 10.91
CA LYS A 48 0.88 -17.39 9.80
C LYS A 48 0.31 -17.99 8.51
N ASN A 49 -0.36 -19.14 8.58
CA ASN A 49 -0.99 -19.75 7.41
C ASN A 49 -2.12 -18.88 6.83
N GLU A 50 -2.89 -18.21 7.67
CA GLU A 50 -3.92 -17.25 7.24
C GLU A 50 -3.30 -16.01 6.56
N GLU A 51 -2.21 -15.49 7.11
CA GLU A 51 -1.45 -14.38 6.52
C GLU A 51 -0.82 -14.79 5.18
N ASP A 52 -0.19 -15.96 5.11
CA ASP A 52 0.41 -16.50 3.89
C ASP A 52 -0.63 -16.79 2.81
N ALA A 53 -1.85 -17.22 3.18
CA ALA A 53 -2.95 -17.42 2.25
C ALA A 53 -3.47 -16.10 1.62
N THR A 54 -3.30 -14.98 2.31
CA THR A 54 -3.73 -13.65 1.82
C THR A 54 -2.61 -12.86 1.14
N THR A 55 -1.36 -13.30 1.28
CA THR A 55 -0.19 -12.65 0.70
C THR A 55 0.04 -13.11 -0.73
N GLU A 56 0.13 -12.15 -1.64
CA GLU A 56 0.32 -12.42 -3.05
C GLU A 56 1.80 -12.66 -3.36
N ARG A 57 2.09 -13.83 -3.95
CA ARG A 57 3.46 -14.34 -4.12
C ARG A 57 4.35 -13.46 -4.98
N TRP A 58 3.79 -12.81 -6.00
CA TRP A 58 4.58 -12.02 -6.93
C TRP A 58 4.98 -10.66 -6.39
N THR A 59 4.19 -10.08 -5.48
CA THR A 59 4.36 -8.73 -4.94
C THR A 59 4.86 -8.71 -3.50
N GLY A 60 4.51 -9.74 -2.72
CA GLY A 60 4.66 -9.77 -1.27
C GLY A 60 3.61 -8.96 -0.52
N LEU A 61 2.59 -8.41 -1.22
CA LEU A 61 1.53 -7.61 -0.62
C LEU A 61 0.36 -8.49 -0.18
N ARG A 62 -0.24 -8.13 0.95
CA ARG A 62 -1.53 -8.70 1.37
C ARG A 62 -2.65 -8.17 0.48
N ILE A 63 -3.55 -9.04 0.03
CA ILE A 63 -4.67 -8.67 -0.84
C ILE A 63 -5.98 -9.02 -0.18
N THR A 64 -6.82 -8.00 0.08
CA THR A 64 -8.24 -8.16 0.41
C THR A 64 -9.09 -7.87 -0.83
N ASP A 65 -10.36 -8.31 -0.84
CA ASP A 65 -11.29 -8.09 -1.96
C ASP A 65 -10.70 -8.43 -3.33
N ARG A 66 -10.07 -9.60 -3.39
CA ARG A 66 -9.33 -10.07 -4.55
C ARG A 66 -10.24 -10.09 -5.79
N CYS A 67 -9.84 -9.35 -6.81
CA CYS A 67 -10.60 -9.17 -8.06
C CYS A 67 -10.22 -10.22 -9.12
N VAL A 68 -9.02 -10.82 -9.01
CA VAL A 68 -8.50 -11.81 -9.96
C VAL A 68 -8.07 -13.06 -9.20
N ARG A 69 -8.58 -14.24 -9.61
CA ARG A 69 -8.17 -15.54 -9.06
C ARG A 69 -6.65 -15.73 -9.24
N GLN A 70 -6.00 -16.35 -8.25
CA GLN A 70 -4.54 -16.49 -8.24
C GLN A 70 -4.03 -17.23 -9.47
N GLU A 71 -4.71 -18.30 -9.91
CA GLU A 71 -4.29 -19.12 -11.04
C GLU A 71 -4.32 -18.32 -12.36
N LYS A 72 -5.34 -17.46 -12.52
CA LYS A 72 -5.45 -16.58 -13.69
C LYS A 72 -4.38 -15.50 -13.66
N TRP A 73 -4.09 -14.97 -12.47
CA TRP A 73 -3.01 -14.00 -12.29
C TRP A 73 -1.65 -14.61 -12.62
N ASP A 74 -1.33 -15.77 -12.03
CA ASP A 74 -0.10 -16.52 -12.28
C ASP A 74 0.08 -16.85 -13.76
N ALA A 75 -1.00 -17.25 -14.45
CA ALA A 75 -0.97 -17.47 -15.89
C ALA A 75 -0.67 -16.19 -16.69
N SER A 76 -1.16 -15.03 -16.23
CA SER A 76 -1.00 -13.74 -16.90
C SER A 76 0.40 -13.15 -16.74
N VAL A 77 1.11 -13.50 -15.67
CA VAL A 77 2.48 -13.04 -15.39
C VAL A 77 3.55 -14.07 -15.72
N ARG A 78 3.16 -15.31 -16.06
CA ARG A 78 4.11 -16.36 -16.46
C ARG A 78 4.94 -15.89 -17.66
N GLY A 79 6.26 -15.94 -17.51
CA GLY A 79 7.21 -15.51 -18.54
C GLY A 79 7.42 -14.00 -18.62
N LYS A 80 6.75 -13.20 -17.79
CA LYS A 80 6.94 -11.75 -17.71
C LYS A 80 7.95 -11.40 -16.62
N GLU A 81 8.75 -10.39 -16.89
CA GLU A 81 9.69 -9.85 -15.91
C GLU A 81 8.99 -8.86 -14.99
N ARG A 82 9.05 -9.08 -13.67
CA ARG A 82 8.57 -8.10 -12.69
C ARG A 82 9.58 -6.96 -12.56
N VAL A 83 9.15 -5.74 -12.86
CA VAL A 83 9.95 -4.53 -12.70
C VAL A 83 9.50 -3.78 -11.44
N LEU A 84 10.45 -3.52 -10.54
CA LEU A 84 10.22 -2.76 -9.30
C LEU A 84 10.07 -1.26 -9.61
N LEU A 85 9.31 -0.53 -8.78
CA LEU A 85 9.10 0.92 -8.98
C LEU A 85 10.42 1.71 -8.92
N SER A 86 11.36 1.29 -8.07
CA SER A 86 12.71 1.85 -7.99
C SER A 86 13.55 1.66 -9.25
N ARG A 87 13.13 0.76 -10.16
CA ARG A 87 13.85 0.37 -11.39
C ARG A 87 13.06 0.69 -12.66
N LEU A 88 12.10 1.63 -12.61
CA LEU A 88 11.31 2.01 -13.80
C LEU A 88 12.13 2.60 -14.95
N SER A 89 13.34 3.10 -14.68
CA SER A 89 14.29 3.49 -15.73
C SER A 89 14.74 2.32 -16.61
N LEU A 90 14.58 1.08 -16.14
CA LEU A 90 14.89 -0.15 -16.87
C LEU A 90 13.69 -0.70 -17.65
N LEU A 91 12.55 0.00 -17.68
CA LEU A 91 11.44 -0.38 -18.54
C LEU A 91 11.96 -0.48 -19.98
N SER A 92 11.92 -1.71 -20.47
CA SER A 92 12.83 -2.19 -21.48
C SER A 92 12.34 -1.84 -22.86
N GLN A 93 13.25 -1.38 -23.72
CA GLN A 93 13.07 -1.43 -25.18
C GLN A 93 13.39 -2.83 -25.74
N GLN A 94 13.92 -3.74 -24.91
CA GLN A 94 14.52 -5.03 -25.31
C GLN A 94 13.50 -6.17 -25.53
N GLY A 95 12.21 -5.84 -25.72
CA GLY A 95 11.20 -6.78 -26.23
C GLY A 95 10.74 -7.87 -25.26
N THR A 96 11.15 -7.86 -23.99
CA THR A 96 10.60 -8.76 -22.97
C THR A 96 9.26 -8.23 -22.46
N ASP A 97 8.31 -9.12 -22.21
CA ASP A 97 7.07 -8.75 -21.52
C ASP A 97 7.39 -8.40 -20.06
N GLN A 98 6.87 -7.28 -19.58
CA GLN A 98 7.16 -6.73 -18.26
C GLN A 98 5.87 -6.49 -17.48
N VAL A 99 5.96 -6.56 -16.16
CA VAL A 99 4.87 -6.24 -15.26
C VAL A 99 5.36 -5.37 -14.11
N VAL A 100 4.66 -4.26 -13.88
CA VAL A 100 4.87 -3.39 -12.73
C VAL A 100 3.66 -3.51 -11.83
N VAL A 101 3.86 -3.66 -10.52
CA VAL A 101 2.76 -3.72 -9.56
C VAL A 101 2.99 -2.70 -8.46
N GLY A 102 1.93 -1.96 -8.11
CA GLY A 102 1.95 -1.00 -7.02
C GLY A 102 0.56 -0.74 -6.47
N VAL A 103 0.49 0.00 -5.37
CA VAL A 103 -0.74 0.37 -4.68
C VAL A 103 -1.07 1.83 -5.00
N LEU A 104 -2.30 2.10 -5.42
CA LEU A 104 -2.76 3.46 -5.70
C LEU A 104 -2.83 4.27 -4.39
N CYS A 105 -1.94 5.24 -4.21
CA CYS A 105 -1.83 6.00 -2.95
C CYS A 105 -2.50 7.37 -2.99
N SER A 106 -2.89 7.86 -4.17
CA SER A 106 -3.64 9.11 -4.33
C SER A 106 -4.98 8.85 -5.04
N PRO A 107 -6.03 9.65 -4.77
CA PRO A 107 -7.26 9.60 -5.55
C PRO A 107 -6.94 9.72 -7.05
N PRO A 108 -7.60 8.93 -7.93
CA PRO A 108 -7.40 9.03 -9.37
C PRO A 108 -7.63 10.47 -9.86
N ALA A 109 -6.63 11.06 -10.49
CA ALA A 109 -6.78 12.39 -11.07
C ALA A 109 -7.92 12.41 -12.11
N MET A 110 -8.58 13.56 -12.23
CA MET A 110 -9.49 13.79 -13.35
C MET A 110 -8.69 13.87 -14.65
N PRO A 111 -9.20 13.30 -15.75
CA PRO A 111 -8.56 13.44 -17.05
C PRO A 111 -8.38 14.91 -17.45
N LYS A 112 -7.23 15.24 -18.04
CA LYS A 112 -6.86 16.57 -18.53
C LYS A 112 -6.21 16.44 -19.90
N MET A 113 -6.38 17.46 -20.75
CA MET A 113 -5.65 17.54 -22.01
C MET A 113 -4.17 17.83 -21.75
N ASN A 114 -3.29 17.05 -22.37
CA ASN A 114 -1.85 17.28 -22.35
C ASN A 114 -1.43 18.31 -23.42
N HIS A 115 -0.14 18.61 -23.51
CA HIS A 115 0.43 19.52 -24.52
C HIS A 115 0.29 19.03 -25.98
N ARG A 116 -0.10 17.77 -26.19
CA ARG A 116 -0.39 17.16 -27.50
C ARG A 116 -1.88 17.13 -27.81
N SER A 117 -2.70 17.79 -27.00
CA SER A 117 -4.16 17.76 -27.11
C SER A 117 -4.76 16.36 -26.97
N GLU A 118 -4.06 15.45 -26.28
CA GLU A 118 -4.57 14.12 -25.93
C GLU A 118 -5.07 14.13 -24.49
N LEU A 119 -6.19 13.45 -24.26
CA LEU A 119 -6.72 13.26 -22.92
C LEU A 119 -5.82 12.30 -22.14
N CYS A 120 -5.39 12.72 -20.95
CA CYS A 120 -4.55 11.90 -20.08
C CYS A 120 -4.99 12.01 -18.62
N ALA A 121 -4.71 10.98 -17.83
CA ALA A 121 -4.84 11.03 -16.37
C ALA A 121 -3.58 10.47 -15.72
N GLU A 122 -3.18 11.07 -14.59
CA GLU A 122 -2.01 10.64 -13.83
C GLU A 122 -2.44 9.96 -12.53
N TRP A 123 -1.87 8.79 -12.27
CA TRP A 123 -2.03 8.05 -11.02
C TRP A 123 -0.70 7.95 -10.30
N THR A 124 -0.71 7.96 -8.97
CA THR A 124 0.48 7.72 -8.16
C THR A 124 0.38 6.34 -7.51
N LEU A 125 1.32 5.47 -7.84
CA LEU A 125 1.46 4.15 -7.25
C LEU A 125 2.66 4.12 -6.28
N THR A 126 2.55 3.32 -5.23
CA THR A 126 3.67 3.01 -4.32
C THR A 126 3.86 1.51 -4.17
N ASP A 127 5.09 1.04 -3.97
CA ASP A 127 5.38 -0.38 -3.73
C ASP A 127 5.20 -0.79 -2.26
N LEU A 128 5.01 0.18 -1.35
CA LEU A 128 4.91 -0.03 0.10
C LEU A 128 6.09 -0.84 0.68
N ASP A 129 7.27 -0.70 0.08
CA ASP A 129 8.47 -1.31 0.63
C ASP A 129 8.72 -0.80 2.07
N LYS A 130 9.10 -1.72 2.97
CA LYS A 130 9.26 -1.42 4.41
C LYS A 130 10.49 -0.58 4.69
N GLU A 131 11.53 -0.71 3.87
CA GLU A 131 12.81 -0.03 4.06
C GLU A 131 12.84 1.26 3.24
N ARG A 132 12.47 1.18 1.95
CA ARG A 132 12.61 2.26 0.99
C ARG A 132 11.39 2.37 0.08
N PRO A 133 10.25 2.86 0.60
CA PRO A 133 9.03 2.99 -0.20
C PRO A 133 9.28 3.92 -1.39
N CYS A 134 8.99 3.41 -2.59
CA CYS A 134 9.13 4.17 -3.82
C CYS A 134 7.74 4.56 -4.35
N GLU A 135 7.65 5.73 -4.96
CA GLU A 135 6.47 6.19 -5.67
C GLU A 135 6.75 6.30 -7.17
N ALA A 136 5.73 6.04 -7.98
CA ALA A 136 5.78 6.12 -9.42
C ALA A 136 4.48 6.68 -9.99
N THR A 137 4.60 7.43 -11.09
CA THR A 137 3.45 7.97 -11.81
C THR A 137 3.07 7.06 -12.97
N VAL A 138 1.78 6.70 -13.06
CA VAL A 138 1.21 6.04 -14.24
C VAL A 138 0.42 7.07 -15.01
N VAL A 139 0.85 7.33 -16.24
CA VAL A 139 0.14 8.17 -17.20
C VAL A 139 -0.77 7.27 -18.02
N LEU A 140 -2.08 7.45 -17.86
CA LEU A 140 -3.10 6.79 -18.65
C LEU A 140 -3.43 7.66 -19.87
N VAL A 141 -3.45 7.05 -21.05
CA VAL A 141 -3.85 7.68 -22.31
C VAL A 141 -4.74 6.76 -23.14
N GLY A 142 -5.37 7.28 -24.18
CA GLY A 142 -6.20 6.49 -25.09
C GLY A 142 -7.30 5.70 -24.38
N ARG A 143 -7.45 4.42 -24.70
CA ARG A 143 -8.49 3.58 -24.09
C ARG A 143 -8.29 3.35 -22.59
N ALA A 144 -7.05 3.43 -22.10
CA ALA A 144 -6.80 3.34 -20.67
C ALA A 144 -7.43 4.50 -19.90
N VAL A 145 -7.32 5.74 -20.40
CA VAL A 145 -7.94 6.91 -19.74
C VAL A 145 -9.46 6.83 -19.80
N GLU A 146 -10.02 6.41 -20.93
CA GLU A 146 -11.46 6.25 -21.12
C GLU A 146 -12.06 5.21 -20.17
N HIS A 147 -11.40 4.07 -20.00
CA HIS A 147 -11.90 3.00 -19.15
C HIS A 147 -11.73 3.31 -17.66
N TRP A 148 -10.55 3.79 -17.26
CA TRP A 148 -10.15 3.84 -15.85
C TRP A 148 -10.29 5.22 -15.21
N ALA A 149 -10.28 6.30 -15.98
CA ALA A 149 -10.23 7.66 -15.44
C ALA A 149 -11.41 8.55 -15.85
N SER A 150 -12.05 8.30 -16.99
CA SER A 150 -13.28 9.01 -17.36
C SER A 150 -14.40 8.78 -16.36
N GLN A 151 -15.29 9.77 -16.22
CA GLN A 151 -16.40 9.73 -15.27
C GLN A 151 -17.32 8.53 -15.53
N ASP A 152 -17.61 8.23 -16.80
CA ASP A 152 -18.45 7.12 -17.24
C ASP A 152 -17.64 5.83 -17.53
N GLY A 153 -16.33 5.84 -17.23
CA GLY A 153 -15.45 4.71 -17.48
C GLY A 153 -15.79 3.53 -16.56
N PRO A 154 -15.99 2.31 -17.08
CA PRO A 154 -16.39 1.16 -16.26
C PRO A 154 -15.35 0.76 -15.21
N GLY A 155 -14.07 1.08 -15.40
CA GLY A 155 -13.00 0.86 -14.43
C GLY A 155 -12.89 1.93 -13.34
N ARG A 156 -13.45 3.13 -13.56
CA ARG A 156 -13.35 4.28 -12.65
C ARG A 156 -13.82 3.96 -11.22
N PRO A 157 -14.97 3.29 -10.99
CA PRO A 157 -15.41 2.95 -9.63
C PRO A 157 -14.47 2.00 -8.90
N HIS A 158 -13.62 1.26 -9.62
CA HIS A 158 -12.70 0.28 -9.06
C HIS A 158 -11.32 0.86 -8.75
N ALA A 159 -10.94 1.97 -9.38
CA ALA A 159 -9.71 2.72 -9.11
C ALA A 159 -9.87 3.55 -7.82
N LYS A 160 -9.73 2.92 -6.66
CA LYS A 160 -9.79 3.59 -5.34
C LYS A 160 -8.42 3.61 -4.70
N VAL A 161 -8.18 4.57 -3.81
CA VAL A 161 -6.99 4.57 -2.95
C VAL A 161 -6.91 3.23 -2.22
N GLY A 162 -5.74 2.59 -2.24
CA GLY A 162 -5.52 1.24 -1.73
C GLY A 162 -5.70 0.13 -2.75
N SER A 163 -6.23 0.40 -3.96
CA SER A 163 -6.29 -0.61 -5.02
C SER A 163 -4.88 -1.04 -5.41
N ILE A 164 -4.65 -2.36 -5.44
CA ILE A 164 -3.42 -2.96 -5.98
C ILE A 164 -3.58 -3.04 -7.49
N ILE A 165 -2.73 -2.31 -8.21
CA ILE A 165 -2.77 -2.17 -9.66
C ILE A 165 -1.52 -2.82 -10.24
N ALA A 166 -1.73 -3.75 -11.16
CA ALA A 166 -0.72 -4.26 -12.06
C ALA A 166 -0.81 -3.54 -13.41
N VAL A 167 0.32 -3.09 -13.93
CA VAL A 167 0.46 -2.51 -15.26
C VAL A 167 1.32 -3.45 -16.11
N LEU A 168 0.72 -4.02 -17.14
CA LEU A 168 1.32 -4.95 -18.08
C LEU A 168 1.95 -4.22 -19.26
N ASN A 169 3.19 -4.58 -19.58
CA ASN A 169 3.99 -4.03 -20.66
C ASN A 169 3.92 -2.49 -20.73
N PRO A 170 4.16 -1.77 -19.61
CA PRO A 170 4.12 -0.33 -19.61
C PRO A 170 5.23 0.25 -20.48
N LYS A 171 4.97 1.41 -21.11
CA LYS A 171 6.01 2.14 -21.86
C LYS A 171 6.69 3.16 -20.96
N ALA A 172 8.00 3.35 -21.10
CA ALA A 172 8.70 4.43 -20.43
C ALA A 172 8.24 5.80 -20.97
N THR A 173 8.07 6.80 -20.09
CA THR A 173 7.66 8.17 -20.50
C THR A 173 8.85 9.11 -20.72
N GLY A 174 10.08 8.67 -20.45
CA GLY A 174 11.28 9.50 -20.41
C GLY A 174 11.46 10.31 -19.12
N LYS A 175 10.41 10.44 -18.30
CA LYS A 175 10.52 10.98 -16.93
C LYS A 175 10.97 9.88 -15.98
N SER A 176 11.84 10.24 -15.02
CA SER A 176 12.22 9.34 -13.93
C SER A 176 10.97 8.92 -13.14
N SER A 177 10.80 7.63 -12.90
CA SER A 177 9.68 7.06 -12.13
C SER A 177 8.29 7.27 -12.73
N ALA A 178 8.18 7.42 -14.06
CA ALA A 178 6.88 7.48 -14.71
C ALA A 178 6.76 6.55 -15.91
N MET A 179 5.60 5.90 -16.00
CA MET A 179 5.27 4.91 -17.01
C MET A 179 3.94 5.22 -17.68
N LEU A 180 3.75 4.74 -18.91
CA LEU A 180 2.59 5.00 -19.76
C LEU A 180 1.81 3.72 -20.00
N ALA A 181 0.49 3.80 -19.84
CA ALA A 181 -0.45 2.75 -20.26
C ALA A 181 -1.47 3.36 -21.22
N SER A 182 -1.62 2.75 -22.40
CA SER A 182 -2.49 3.24 -23.48
C SER A 182 -3.77 2.41 -23.65
N MET A 183 -3.74 1.18 -23.17
CA MET A 183 -4.84 0.21 -23.31
C MET A 183 -5.45 -0.11 -21.96
N GLU A 184 -6.77 -0.26 -21.92
CA GLU A 184 -7.53 -0.67 -20.75
C GLU A 184 -7.07 -2.02 -20.20
N THR A 185 -6.66 -2.93 -21.09
CA THR A 185 -6.19 -4.29 -20.76
C THR A 185 -4.77 -4.33 -20.18
N GLN A 186 -4.00 -3.24 -20.30
CA GLN A 186 -2.69 -3.13 -19.66
C GLN A 186 -2.82 -2.90 -18.16
N VAL A 187 -3.92 -2.33 -17.69
CA VAL A 187 -4.12 -1.99 -16.28
C VAL A 187 -5.08 -3.00 -15.68
N ILE A 188 -4.63 -3.69 -14.63
CA ILE A 188 -5.41 -4.73 -13.96
C ILE A 188 -5.47 -4.41 -12.47
N LYS A 189 -6.68 -4.35 -11.91
CA LYS A 189 -6.89 -4.33 -10.46
C LYS A 189 -6.81 -5.75 -9.92
N LEU A 190 -5.90 -5.99 -8.96
CA LEU A 190 -5.75 -7.28 -8.28
C LEU A 190 -6.63 -7.40 -7.04
N GLY A 191 -6.86 -6.30 -6.32
CA GLY A 191 -7.65 -6.24 -5.10
C GLY A 191 -7.39 -4.95 -4.34
N MET A 192 -7.57 -4.98 -3.02
CA MET A 192 -7.28 -3.88 -2.09
C MET A 192 -6.10 -4.26 -1.19
N CYS A 193 -5.24 -3.29 -0.88
CA CYS A 193 -4.13 -3.44 0.04
C CYS A 193 -4.55 -2.96 1.45
N PRO A 194 -4.68 -3.86 2.44
CA PRO A 194 -4.99 -3.46 3.82
C PRO A 194 -3.80 -2.77 4.50
N SER A 195 -2.58 -2.98 3.98
CA SER A 195 -1.34 -2.46 4.54
C SER A 195 -1.04 -1.03 4.09
N LEU A 196 -1.85 -0.41 3.22
CA LEU A 196 -1.70 1.01 2.88
C LEU A 196 -2.12 1.89 4.06
N GLY A 197 -1.19 2.68 4.56
CA GLY A 197 -1.44 3.76 5.51
C GLY A 197 -0.88 5.08 5.02
N PHE A 198 -1.09 6.12 5.83
CA PHE A 198 -0.55 7.45 5.58
C PHE A 198 0.12 8.00 6.83
N CYS A 199 1.25 8.68 6.64
CA CYS A 199 2.00 9.25 7.73
C CYS A 199 1.16 10.27 8.50
N SER A 200 1.03 10.04 9.81
CA SER A 200 0.21 10.83 10.73
C SER A 200 0.91 12.05 11.32
N VAL A 201 2.21 12.23 11.05
CA VAL A 201 3.00 13.35 11.59
C VAL A 201 2.42 14.68 11.12
N LEU A 202 2.23 15.58 12.08
CA LEU A 202 1.87 16.96 11.81
C LEU A 202 3.11 17.73 11.37
N ILE A 203 2.97 18.45 10.27
CA ILE A 203 3.91 19.39 9.69
C ILE A 203 3.25 20.77 9.67
N HIS A 204 4.01 21.82 9.41
CA HIS A 204 3.51 23.19 9.38
C HIS A 204 2.32 23.41 8.40
N THR A 205 2.19 22.61 7.34
CA THR A 205 1.07 22.70 6.38
C THR A 205 -0.12 21.79 6.70
N GLY A 206 -0.09 21.03 7.80
CA GLY A 206 -1.11 20.03 8.14
C GLY A 206 -0.52 18.66 8.43
N ARG A 207 -1.14 17.57 7.97
CA ARG A 207 -0.58 16.22 8.11
C ARG A 207 0.37 15.91 6.95
N CYS A 208 1.42 15.13 7.21
CA CYS A 208 2.37 14.71 6.18
C CYS A 208 1.68 14.02 5.00
N GLY A 209 0.79 13.06 5.26
CA GLY A 209 0.00 12.39 4.23
C GLY A 209 0.79 11.52 3.24
N ALA A 210 2.10 11.33 3.42
CA ALA A 210 2.90 10.43 2.59
C ALA A 210 2.48 8.97 2.83
N ALA A 211 2.42 8.17 1.78
CA ALA A 211 2.07 6.76 1.88
C ALA A 211 3.10 6.00 2.73
N CYS A 212 2.64 5.05 3.54
CA CYS A 212 3.50 4.19 4.34
C CYS A 212 2.84 2.84 4.61
N HIS A 213 3.62 1.87 5.06
CA HIS A 213 3.10 0.57 5.49
C HIS A 213 2.40 0.72 6.86
N SER A 214 1.09 0.45 6.93
CA SER A 214 0.26 0.65 8.13
C SER A 214 0.62 -0.28 9.28
N GLU A 215 1.12 -1.48 9.00
CA GLU A 215 1.59 -2.44 10.02
C GLU A 215 2.97 -2.06 10.60
N GLY A 216 3.62 -1.01 10.08
CA GLY A 216 4.89 -0.49 10.57
C GLY A 216 4.70 0.56 11.69
N SER A 217 5.59 1.55 11.74
CA SER A 217 5.54 2.62 12.74
C SER A 217 4.43 3.67 12.49
N GLY A 218 3.68 3.56 11.39
CA GLY A 218 2.74 4.59 10.95
C GLY A 218 3.41 5.89 10.48
N TYR A 219 4.71 5.85 10.18
CA TYR A 219 5.50 6.99 9.70
C TYR A 219 6.08 6.69 8.31
N CYS A 220 6.16 7.71 7.46
CA CYS A 220 6.91 7.58 6.22
C CYS A 220 8.42 7.55 6.50
N GLU A 221 9.22 7.15 5.51
CA GLU A 221 10.69 7.06 5.61
C GLU A 221 11.35 8.31 6.19
N ARG A 222 10.88 9.50 5.77
CA ARG A 222 11.41 10.76 6.29
C ARG A 222 11.19 10.91 7.79
N HIS A 223 10.01 10.54 8.29
CA HIS A 223 9.63 10.75 9.68
C HIS A 223 9.97 9.58 10.60
N SER A 224 10.16 8.37 10.07
CA SER A 224 10.66 7.21 10.82
C SER A 224 12.11 7.42 11.27
N ASN A 225 12.91 8.09 10.43
CA ASN A 225 14.31 8.42 10.72
C ASN A 225 14.51 9.65 11.63
N GLN A 226 13.43 10.39 11.94
CA GLN A 226 13.49 11.53 12.86
C GLN A 226 13.27 11.09 14.31
N SER A 227 14.00 11.72 15.24
CA SER A 227 13.73 11.58 16.66
C SER A 227 12.40 12.26 17.03
N HIS A 228 11.81 11.85 18.15
CA HIS A 228 10.59 12.49 18.67
C HIS A 228 10.77 14.01 18.87
N TRP A 229 11.92 14.43 19.39
CA TRP A 229 12.25 15.84 19.59
C TRP A 229 12.41 16.62 18.28
N ALA A 230 13.02 16.01 17.25
CA ALA A 230 13.14 16.64 15.94
C ALA A 230 11.75 16.92 15.32
N ARG A 231 10.79 16.00 15.50
CA ARG A 231 9.40 16.19 15.06
C ARG A 231 8.70 17.34 15.81
N GLN A 232 8.92 17.45 17.12
CA GLN A 232 8.37 18.56 17.90
C GLN A 232 8.97 19.91 17.51
N ALA A 233 10.28 19.94 17.24
CA ALA A 233 10.97 21.14 16.80
C ALA A 233 10.41 21.69 15.47
N GLU A 234 10.10 20.81 14.51
CA GLU A 234 9.54 21.20 13.20
C GLU A 234 8.15 21.86 13.32
N LEU A 235 7.35 21.48 14.32
CA LEU A 235 6.07 22.13 14.64
C LEU A 235 6.25 23.52 15.27
N SER A 236 7.30 23.68 16.06
CA SER A 236 7.57 24.92 16.79
C SER A 236 8.34 25.97 16.00
N ASP A 237 8.85 25.65 14.80
CA ASP A 237 9.65 26.60 14.01
C ASP A 237 8.76 27.50 13.10
N PRO A 238 8.49 28.76 13.48
CA PRO A 238 7.70 29.68 12.68
C PRO A 238 8.39 30.06 11.35
N ARG A 239 9.72 29.89 11.24
CA ARG A 239 10.47 30.23 10.02
C ARG A 239 10.22 29.23 8.89
N SER A 240 9.86 27.99 9.23
CA SER A 240 9.46 26.94 8.27
C SER A 240 8.25 27.35 7.45
N ALA A 241 7.28 28.04 8.07
CA ALA A 241 6.09 28.55 7.39
C ALA A 241 6.40 29.70 6.41
N ALA A 242 7.38 30.54 6.73
CA ALA A 242 7.76 31.68 5.91
C ALA A 242 8.58 31.30 4.66
N ARG A 243 9.39 30.23 4.74
CA ARG A 243 10.39 29.91 3.70
C ARG A 243 9.84 29.22 2.44
N LYS A 244 8.60 28.71 2.46
CA LYS A 244 7.99 27.99 1.33
C LYS A 244 7.06 28.83 0.45
N ARG A 245 6.82 30.09 0.77
CA ARG A 245 6.30 31.05 -0.22
C ARG A 245 7.42 31.40 -1.20
N LYS A 246 7.71 30.52 -2.16
CA LYS A 246 8.48 30.93 -3.34
C LYS A 246 7.61 31.93 -4.12
N PRO A 247 8.05 33.18 -4.34
CA PRO A 247 7.45 34.04 -5.36
C PRO A 247 7.90 33.47 -6.70
N GLY A 248 7.02 32.81 -7.42
CA GLY A 248 7.42 32.05 -8.60
C GLY A 248 6.27 31.49 -9.40
N CYS A 249 5.28 32.32 -9.69
CA CYS A 249 4.53 32.32 -10.95
C CYS A 249 3.68 33.59 -10.92
N GLU A 250 4.23 34.69 -11.45
CA GLU A 250 3.40 35.81 -11.86
C GLU A 250 2.50 35.29 -12.98
N ALA A 251 1.29 34.89 -12.60
CA ALA A 251 0.22 34.66 -13.55
C ALA A 251 0.00 35.99 -14.28
N SER A 252 0.38 36.04 -15.56
CA SER A 252 -0.02 37.11 -16.46
C SER A 252 -1.55 37.12 -16.52
N THR A 253 -2.15 38.04 -15.76
CA THR A 253 -3.57 38.33 -15.79
C THR A 253 -3.89 38.95 -17.15
N SER A 254 -4.17 38.11 -18.15
CA SER A 254 -4.83 38.56 -19.37
C SER A 254 -6.26 38.94 -19.00
N THR A 255 -6.55 40.23 -19.13
CA THR A 255 -7.89 40.82 -19.03
C THR A 255 -8.87 40.09 -19.95
N PRO A 256 -10.07 39.69 -19.47
CA PRO A 256 -11.12 39.22 -20.35
C PRO A 256 -11.72 40.41 -21.10
N ALA A 257 -11.56 40.43 -22.43
CA ALA A 257 -12.27 41.33 -23.31
C ALA A 257 -13.76 40.95 -23.31
N THR A 258 -14.59 41.81 -22.73
CA THR A 258 -16.04 41.75 -22.77
C THR A 258 -16.51 41.95 -24.22
N SER A 259 -17.09 40.92 -24.83
CA SER A 259 -17.84 41.04 -26.10
C SER A 259 -19.32 40.75 -25.84
N PRO A 260 -20.24 41.61 -26.31
CA PRO A 260 -21.68 41.42 -26.14
C PRO A 260 -22.22 40.50 -27.24
N TRP A 261 -22.73 39.32 -26.86
CA TRP A 261 -23.46 38.44 -27.77
C TRP A 261 -24.96 38.60 -27.56
N LEU A 262 -25.60 39.23 -28.55
CA LEU A 262 -27.04 39.29 -28.73
C LEU A 262 -27.57 37.96 -29.28
N GLY A 263 -28.55 37.41 -28.58
CA GLY A 263 -29.74 36.71 -29.08
C GLY A 263 -29.64 35.69 -30.23
N ARG A 264 -30.06 34.45 -29.95
CA ARG A 264 -31.14 33.75 -30.66
C ARG A 264 -31.42 32.38 -30.04
N LEU A 265 -32.66 32.19 -29.58
CA LEU A 265 -33.26 30.88 -29.31
C LEU A 265 -33.81 30.30 -30.61
N PRO A 266 -33.67 28.99 -30.83
CA PRO A 266 -34.67 28.24 -31.59
C PRO A 266 -35.35 27.16 -30.73
N SER A 267 -36.67 27.29 -30.78
CA SER A 267 -37.78 26.36 -30.58
C SER A 267 -37.49 24.86 -30.46
N ALA A 268 -38.10 24.27 -29.43
CA ALA A 268 -38.28 22.84 -29.25
C ALA A 268 -39.13 22.25 -30.37
N THR A 269 -38.65 21.15 -30.97
CA THR A 269 -39.45 20.31 -31.87
C THR A 269 -39.67 18.98 -31.16
N SER A 270 -40.90 18.75 -30.71
CA SER A 270 -41.39 17.48 -30.19
C SER A 270 -41.63 16.50 -31.35
N ALA A 271 -40.88 15.41 -31.40
CA ALA A 271 -41.14 14.30 -32.31
C ALA A 271 -41.65 13.09 -31.52
N SER A 272 -42.95 12.86 -31.63
CA SER A 272 -43.65 11.62 -31.33
C SER A 272 -43.18 10.51 -32.28
N SER A 273 -42.82 9.34 -31.75
CA SER A 273 -42.65 8.14 -32.56
C SER A 273 -43.48 7.00 -32.01
N SER A 274 -44.28 6.46 -32.92
CA SER A 274 -45.32 5.46 -32.79
C SER A 274 -44.74 4.05 -32.68
N SER A 275 -45.25 3.28 -31.74
CA SER A 275 -45.09 1.84 -31.62
C SER A 275 -45.90 1.12 -32.71
N GLN A 276 -45.30 0.17 -33.42
CA GLN A 276 -46.02 -0.89 -34.13
C GLN A 276 -45.65 -2.26 -33.55
N PRO A 277 -46.61 -3.20 -33.44
CA PRO A 277 -46.34 -4.58 -33.06
C PRO A 277 -46.05 -5.43 -34.31
N VAL A 278 -45.05 -6.31 -34.20
CA VAL A 278 -44.80 -7.39 -35.16
C VAL A 278 -45.40 -8.68 -34.60
N LYS A 279 -46.09 -9.40 -35.47
CA LYS A 279 -46.75 -10.70 -35.23
C LYS A 279 -45.75 -11.82 -34.96
#